data_AF-U1YAI8-F1
#
_entry.id   AF-U1YAI8-F1
#
_cell.length_a   1.000
_cell.length_b   1.000
_cell.length_c   1.000
_cell.angle_alpha   90.00
_cell.angle_beta   90.00
_cell.angle_gamma   90.00
#
_symmetry.space_group_name_H-M   'P 1'
#
loop_
_entity.id
_entity.type
_entity.pdbx_description
1 polymer ?
#
loop_
_entity_poly.entity_id
_entity_poly.type
_entity_poly.pdbx_seq_one_letter_code
_entity_poly.pdbx_strand_id
1 'polypeptide(L)'
;MERLLNDLQTTNYSELFSALCRVKVAVHALEEEKAIQLVDAVMQRIQDLSLEDNKYGQIVESAHTVLLEFSKVDQKCASWLYEKVLSIIEQTDWNKETDSKQTYLLVAAFCNKKGDVGQYLPQALLHYHNRLNQLIETLITYGNKPLVVLPADSARPNGTLGELVVNLLHCYFYHSSFSQTEASPPIHLILKIMREYPESCNNITVHLLAAHTEGEREIAELIQFFITSKHKRDGVYYNLALDFLGTSDFAAFRNQAQAIFTHLMPYIPAWTNEQFEEFVQTFIFYAIAEDERVGAFMKSLVRRKVLETLVAQKRITEYAGKLDALLKEVNQQLITKASSKNKQQIIPKDSLIFRDFNFKLLVIEELMYNKNILKPRFDLYEFARDYTDREIIIEEEGYDILPEAKKYFEELVITKEHVQHVEDLIADGGLDVYMNLYRFWDGEDDTFDVKELEHLDFMPNLKTIDIWNLDIDDKTRKQLEARGIKVTTG
;
A
#
# COMPACT_ATOMS: atom_id res chain seq x y z
N MET A 1 -2.71 1.59 -43.04
CA MET A 1 -1.32 1.77 -42.59
C MET A 1 -0.74 3.07 -43.12
N GLU A 2 -0.58 3.26 -44.43
CA GLU A 2 -0.05 4.51 -45.02
C GLU A 2 -0.76 5.79 -44.54
N ARG A 3 -2.10 5.78 -44.46
CA ARG A 3 -2.87 6.90 -43.91
C ARG A 3 -2.49 7.24 -42.46
N LEU A 4 -2.26 6.23 -41.62
CA LEU A 4 -1.88 6.44 -40.22
C LEU A 4 -0.46 7.01 -40.11
N LEU A 5 0.47 6.54 -40.95
CA LEU A 5 1.83 7.09 -41.01
C LEU A 5 1.81 8.56 -41.46
N ASN A 6 1.02 8.90 -42.48
CA ASN A 6 0.87 10.28 -42.95
C ASN A 6 0.24 11.18 -41.87
N ASP A 7 -0.77 10.68 -41.15
CA ASP A 7 -1.41 11.44 -40.07
C ASP A 7 -0.43 11.78 -38.93
N LEU A 8 0.59 10.94 -38.66
CA LEU A 8 1.62 11.21 -37.65
C LEU A 8 2.58 12.34 -38.03
N GLN A 9 2.70 12.67 -39.33
CA GLN A 9 3.59 13.73 -39.83
C GLN A 9 3.00 15.14 -39.66
N THR A 10 1.77 15.28 -39.16
CA THR A 10 1.15 16.60 -38.94
C THR A 10 1.94 17.44 -37.93
N THR A 11 2.04 18.74 -38.21
CA THR A 11 2.60 19.75 -37.29
C THR A 11 1.55 20.28 -36.30
N ASN A 12 0.27 19.98 -36.52
CA ASN A 12 -0.82 20.38 -35.62
C ASN A 12 -0.98 19.37 -34.48
N TYR A 13 -0.73 19.78 -33.25
CA TYR A 13 -0.76 18.90 -32.08
C TYR A 13 -2.16 18.30 -31.81
N SER A 14 -3.23 19.01 -32.17
CA SER A 14 -4.60 18.46 -32.02
C SER A 14 -4.88 17.32 -33.00
N GLU A 15 -4.35 17.45 -34.21
CA GLU A 15 -4.43 16.39 -35.22
C GLU A 15 -3.53 15.22 -34.85
N LEU A 16 -2.32 15.50 -34.34
CA LEU A 16 -1.39 14.48 -33.85
C LEU A 16 -2.00 13.67 -32.70
N PHE A 17 -2.63 14.34 -31.72
CA PHE A 17 -3.36 13.66 -30.66
C PHE A 17 -4.41 12.71 -31.21
N SER A 18 -5.19 13.18 -32.19
CA SER A 18 -6.22 12.38 -32.85
C SER A 18 -5.63 11.20 -33.65
N ALA A 19 -4.45 11.39 -34.26
CA ALA A 19 -3.71 10.35 -34.97
C ALA A 19 -3.26 9.26 -33.99
N LEU A 20 -2.65 9.63 -32.85
CA LEU A 20 -2.23 8.70 -31.80
C LEU A 20 -3.41 7.88 -31.26
N CYS A 21 -4.58 8.50 -31.06
CA CYS A 21 -5.80 7.77 -30.66
C CYS A 21 -6.22 6.72 -31.69
N ARG A 22 -6.07 6.99 -33.00
CA ARG A 22 -6.35 6.00 -34.06
C ARG A 22 -5.30 4.89 -34.08
N VAL A 23 -4.01 5.25 -33.93
CA VAL A 23 -2.90 4.28 -33.86
C VAL A 23 -3.10 3.31 -32.70
N LYS A 24 -3.45 3.81 -31.52
CA LYS A 24 -3.72 3.01 -30.32
C LYS A 24 -4.73 1.88 -30.56
N VAL A 25 -5.77 2.14 -31.36
CA VAL A 25 -6.76 1.12 -31.70
C VAL A 25 -6.24 0.19 -32.80
N ALA A 26 -5.49 0.73 -33.76
CA ALA A 26 -5.02 -0.01 -34.92
C ALA A 26 -3.95 -1.06 -34.59
N VAL A 27 -3.09 -0.85 -33.59
CA VAL A 27 -1.97 -1.76 -33.28
C VAL A 27 -2.41 -3.20 -33.03
N HIS A 28 -3.59 -3.42 -32.45
CA HIS A 28 -4.16 -4.76 -32.20
C HIS A 28 -4.65 -5.48 -33.45
N ALA A 29 -4.94 -4.74 -34.53
CA ALA A 29 -5.48 -5.30 -35.78
C ALA A 29 -4.41 -5.46 -36.87
N LEU A 30 -3.17 -5.07 -36.60
CA LEU A 30 -2.07 -5.13 -37.56
C LEU A 30 -1.23 -6.39 -37.36
N GLU A 31 -0.63 -6.86 -38.45
CA GLU A 31 0.46 -7.84 -38.38
C GLU A 31 1.66 -7.23 -37.64
N GLU A 32 2.40 -8.08 -36.92
CA GLU A 32 3.56 -7.73 -36.06
C GLU A 32 4.49 -6.69 -36.71
N GLU A 33 4.96 -6.94 -37.94
CA GLU A 33 5.88 -6.04 -38.66
C GLU A 33 5.29 -4.65 -38.92
N LYS A 34 4.00 -4.58 -39.25
CA LYS A 34 3.29 -3.31 -39.51
C LYS A 34 3.00 -2.57 -38.21
N ALA A 35 2.71 -3.29 -37.12
CA ALA A 35 2.56 -2.71 -35.80
C ALA A 35 3.88 -2.09 -35.33
N ILE A 36 5.00 -2.82 -35.47
CA ILE A 36 6.36 -2.33 -35.19
C ILE A 36 6.66 -1.07 -35.99
N GLN A 37 6.43 -1.08 -37.31
CA GLN A 37 6.69 0.09 -38.16
C GLN A 37 5.89 1.33 -37.70
N LEU A 38 4.62 1.12 -37.33
CA LEU A 38 3.75 2.21 -36.90
C LEU A 38 4.19 2.78 -35.54
N VAL A 39 4.62 1.92 -34.62
CA VAL A 39 5.09 2.33 -33.29
C VAL A 39 6.47 2.98 -33.35
N ASP A 40 7.37 2.51 -34.22
CA ASP A 40 8.65 3.18 -34.47
C ASP A 40 8.44 4.61 -35.00
N ALA A 41 7.47 4.81 -35.90
CA ALA A 41 7.09 6.14 -36.37
C ALA A 41 6.51 7.03 -35.25
N VAL A 42 5.75 6.46 -34.31
CA VAL A 42 5.30 7.17 -33.11
C VAL A 42 6.48 7.57 -32.23
N MET A 43 7.44 6.68 -31.97
CA MET A 43 8.63 6.97 -31.18
C MET A 43 9.48 8.09 -31.81
N GLN A 44 9.69 8.06 -33.12
CA GLN A 44 10.37 9.13 -33.86
C GLN A 44 9.60 10.46 -33.72
N ARG A 45 8.27 10.42 -33.86
CA ARG A 45 7.46 11.64 -33.76
C ARG A 45 7.52 12.28 -32.37
N ILE A 46 7.59 11.49 -31.31
CA ILE A 46 7.76 11.97 -29.93
C ILE A 46 9.09 12.72 -29.77
N GLN A 47 10.17 12.18 -30.34
CA GLN A 47 11.51 12.77 -30.24
C GLN A 47 11.54 14.18 -30.88
N ASP A 48 10.75 14.41 -31.93
CA ASP A 48 10.70 15.69 -32.66
C ASP A 48 9.70 16.71 -32.09
N LEU A 49 9.14 16.49 -30.90
CA LEU A 49 8.18 17.44 -30.32
C LEU A 49 8.87 18.76 -29.91
N SER A 50 8.19 19.86 -30.21
CA SER A 50 8.41 21.14 -29.54
C SER A 50 7.82 21.11 -28.14
N LEU A 51 8.60 21.64 -27.18
CA LEU A 51 8.22 21.81 -25.78
C LEU A 51 7.49 23.14 -25.51
N GLU A 52 7.47 24.05 -26.49
CA GLU A 52 6.80 25.35 -26.38
C GLU A 52 5.27 25.24 -26.56
N ASP A 53 4.79 24.15 -27.17
CA ASP A 53 3.37 23.91 -27.39
C ASP A 53 2.70 23.43 -26.10
N ASN A 54 1.61 24.09 -25.69
CA ASN A 54 0.91 23.78 -24.44
C ASN A 54 0.27 22.37 -24.41
N LYS A 55 0.16 21.68 -25.55
CA LYS A 55 -0.37 20.31 -25.64
C LYS A 55 0.71 19.23 -25.60
N TYR A 56 2.00 19.56 -25.56
CA TYR A 56 3.07 18.55 -25.62
C TYR A 56 2.87 17.43 -24.56
N GLY A 57 2.47 17.79 -23.34
CA GLY A 57 2.22 16.82 -22.28
C GLY A 57 1.09 15.84 -22.61
N GLN A 58 0.02 16.32 -23.26
CA GLN A 58 -1.09 15.49 -23.73
C GLN A 58 -0.64 14.53 -24.85
N ILE A 59 0.27 14.98 -25.72
CA ILE A 59 0.83 14.14 -26.78
C ILE A 59 1.71 13.04 -26.20
N VAL A 60 2.61 13.37 -25.27
CA VAL A 60 3.47 12.37 -24.59
C VAL A 60 2.62 11.31 -23.89
N GLU A 61 1.53 11.71 -23.23
CA GLU A 61 0.61 10.78 -22.59
C GLU A 61 -0.16 9.91 -23.61
N SER A 62 -0.65 10.50 -24.70
CA SER A 62 -1.32 9.73 -25.75
C SER A 62 -0.35 8.73 -26.40
N ALA A 63 0.89 9.13 -26.61
CA ALA A 63 1.93 8.26 -27.13
C ALA A 63 2.26 7.12 -26.16
N HIS A 64 2.35 7.37 -24.85
CA HIS A 64 2.46 6.32 -23.84
C HIS A 64 1.36 5.26 -24.01
N THR A 65 0.10 5.68 -24.16
CA THR A 65 -1.00 4.71 -24.34
C THR A 65 -0.86 3.88 -25.61
N VAL A 66 -0.25 4.42 -26.68
CA VAL A 66 0.08 3.64 -27.88
C VAL A 66 1.17 2.59 -27.56
N LEU A 67 2.25 2.99 -26.89
CA LEU A 67 3.34 2.07 -26.53
C LEU A 67 2.83 0.95 -25.61
N LEU A 68 1.97 1.29 -24.66
CA LEU A 68 1.34 0.35 -23.74
C LEU A 68 0.44 -0.64 -24.48
N GLU A 69 -0.47 -0.17 -25.34
CA GLU A 69 -1.35 -1.06 -26.11
C GLU A 69 -0.57 -1.94 -27.08
N PHE A 70 0.51 -1.42 -27.68
CA PHE A 70 1.40 -2.22 -28.51
C PHE A 70 2.09 -3.34 -27.72
N SER A 71 2.55 -3.06 -26.49
CA SER A 71 3.18 -4.08 -25.64
C SER A 71 2.24 -5.23 -25.26
N LYS A 72 0.92 -5.05 -25.38
CA LYS A 72 -0.08 -6.09 -25.10
C LYS A 72 -0.35 -7.02 -26.28
N VAL A 73 0.09 -6.67 -27.49
CA VAL A 73 -0.19 -7.46 -28.70
C VAL A 73 0.39 -8.88 -28.55
N ASP A 74 1.69 -8.97 -28.27
CA ASP A 74 2.38 -10.23 -27.97
C ASP A 74 3.71 -9.97 -27.23
N GLN A 75 4.38 -11.06 -26.85
CA GLN A 75 5.67 -11.02 -26.17
C GLN A 75 6.77 -10.33 -27.00
N LYS A 76 6.79 -10.50 -28.32
CA LYS A 76 7.82 -9.91 -29.17
C LYS A 76 7.67 -8.41 -29.28
N CYS A 77 6.44 -7.90 -29.33
CA CYS A 77 6.14 -6.48 -29.32
C CYS A 77 6.67 -5.82 -28.04
N ALA A 78 6.37 -6.42 -26.88
CA ALA A 78 6.90 -5.95 -25.60
C ALA A 78 8.44 -6.00 -25.55
N SER A 79 9.05 -7.10 -26.03
CA SER A 79 10.50 -7.24 -26.07
C SER A 79 11.18 -6.27 -27.03
N TRP A 80 10.58 -6.02 -28.19
CA TRP A 80 11.07 -5.04 -29.17
C TRP A 80 11.03 -3.63 -28.60
N LEU A 81 9.96 -3.27 -27.89
CA LEU A 81 9.80 -1.95 -27.29
C LEU A 81 10.93 -1.67 -26.28
N TYR A 82 11.19 -2.60 -25.37
CA TYR A 82 12.31 -2.49 -24.42
C TYR A 82 13.66 -2.43 -25.14
N GLU A 83 13.93 -3.37 -26.05
CA GLU A 83 15.19 -3.40 -26.80
C GLU A 83 15.47 -2.07 -27.51
N LYS A 84 14.45 -1.53 -28.17
CA LYS A 84 14.54 -0.28 -28.93
C LYS A 84 14.80 0.91 -28.00
N VAL A 85 14.04 1.05 -26.92
CA VAL A 85 14.20 2.17 -25.97
C VAL A 85 15.57 2.12 -25.30
N LEU A 86 15.98 0.96 -24.78
CA LEU A 86 17.28 0.82 -24.11
C LEU A 86 18.45 1.08 -25.07
N SER A 87 18.36 0.59 -26.32
CA SER A 87 19.38 0.86 -27.34
C SER A 87 19.48 2.35 -27.68
N ILE A 88 18.37 3.09 -27.73
CA ILE A 88 18.40 4.54 -27.94
C ILE A 88 19.11 5.25 -26.79
N ILE A 89 18.80 4.88 -25.54
CA ILE A 89 19.44 5.44 -24.34
C ILE A 89 20.95 5.20 -24.37
N GLU A 90 21.39 3.99 -24.72
CA GLU A 90 22.81 3.62 -24.82
C GLU A 90 23.57 4.42 -25.89
N GLN A 91 22.91 4.72 -27.01
CA GLN A 91 23.50 5.43 -28.15
C GLN A 91 23.41 6.96 -28.00
N THR A 92 22.72 7.46 -26.99
CA THR A 92 22.52 8.89 -26.79
C THR A 92 23.83 9.58 -26.41
N ASP A 93 24.24 10.59 -27.19
CA ASP A 93 25.28 11.51 -26.75
C ASP A 93 24.69 12.52 -25.77
N TRP A 94 24.86 12.24 -24.48
CA TRP A 94 24.38 13.09 -23.39
C TRP A 94 25.05 14.48 -23.34
N ASN A 95 26.07 14.75 -24.16
CA ASN A 95 26.66 16.09 -24.28
C ASN A 95 26.03 16.92 -25.41
N LYS A 96 25.22 16.29 -26.27
CA LYS A 96 24.49 16.95 -27.34
C LYS A 96 23.05 17.21 -26.89
N GLU A 97 22.68 18.49 -26.86
CA GLU A 97 21.36 18.95 -26.40
C GLU A 97 20.21 18.31 -27.18
N THR A 98 20.34 18.23 -28.51
CA THR A 98 19.32 17.62 -29.37
C THR A 98 19.08 16.15 -29.01
N ASP A 99 20.14 15.36 -28.88
CA ASP A 99 20.05 13.92 -28.62
C ASP A 99 19.50 13.68 -27.21
N SER A 100 19.98 14.46 -26.24
CA SER A 100 19.50 14.44 -24.85
C SER A 100 18.00 14.77 -24.74
N LYS A 101 17.53 15.80 -25.46
CA LYS A 101 16.12 16.18 -25.51
C LYS A 101 15.27 15.07 -26.13
N GLN A 102 15.69 14.53 -27.27
CA GLN A 102 14.98 13.49 -27.99
C GLN A 102 14.79 12.24 -27.10
N THR A 103 15.88 11.79 -26.46
CA THR A 103 15.83 10.65 -25.54
C THR A 103 15.00 10.93 -24.30
N TYR A 104 15.08 12.14 -23.72
CA TYR A 104 14.23 12.53 -22.58
C TYR A 104 12.74 12.41 -22.91
N LEU A 105 12.30 12.93 -24.06
CA LEU A 105 10.91 12.86 -24.50
C LEU A 105 10.44 11.42 -24.70
N LEU A 106 11.30 10.57 -25.26
CA LEU A 106 11.02 9.15 -25.43
C LEU A 106 10.83 8.44 -24.08
N VAL A 107 11.76 8.65 -23.14
CA VAL A 107 11.70 8.03 -21.81
C VAL A 107 10.45 8.49 -21.05
N ALA A 108 10.06 9.76 -21.16
CA ALA A 108 8.86 10.30 -20.54
C ALA A 108 7.55 9.66 -21.08
N ALA A 109 7.53 9.25 -22.35
CA ALA A 109 6.42 8.47 -22.92
C ALA A 109 6.48 6.99 -22.51
N PHE A 110 7.68 6.42 -22.47
CA PHE A 110 7.88 5.02 -22.12
C PHE A 110 7.48 4.72 -20.66
N CYS A 111 7.96 5.51 -19.69
CA CYS A 111 7.84 5.23 -18.25
C CYS A 111 6.57 5.81 -17.58
N ASN A 112 5.52 6.13 -18.35
CA ASN A 112 4.37 6.87 -17.84
C ASN A 112 3.37 5.98 -17.06
N LYS A 113 2.44 6.63 -16.36
CA LYS A 113 1.62 6.11 -15.25
C LYS A 113 0.28 5.44 -15.66
N LYS A 114 -0.09 5.36 -16.95
CA LYS A 114 -1.51 5.14 -17.32
C LYS A 114 -1.81 3.86 -18.08
N GLY A 115 -2.40 2.91 -17.37
CA GLY A 115 -3.21 1.82 -17.93
C GLY A 115 -2.85 0.45 -17.38
N ASP A 116 -3.67 -0.53 -17.71
CA ASP A 116 -3.33 -1.94 -17.52
C ASP A 116 -2.06 -2.27 -18.31
N VAL A 117 -1.08 -2.93 -17.70
CA VAL A 117 0.19 -3.33 -18.33
C VAL A 117 0.10 -4.62 -19.13
N GLY A 118 -0.98 -5.39 -18.95
CA GLY A 118 -1.11 -6.72 -19.52
C GLY A 118 -0.02 -7.69 -19.01
N GLN A 119 0.09 -8.85 -19.64
CA GLN A 119 0.97 -9.93 -19.18
C GLN A 119 2.40 -9.87 -19.74
N TYR A 120 2.62 -9.22 -20.89
CA TYR A 120 3.90 -9.29 -21.60
C TYR A 120 4.89 -8.19 -21.20
N LEU A 121 4.42 -6.99 -20.85
CA LEU A 121 5.28 -5.90 -20.43
C LEU A 121 6.05 -6.21 -19.13
N PRO A 122 5.44 -6.84 -18.09
CA PRO A 122 6.18 -7.31 -16.92
C PRO A 122 7.26 -8.35 -17.24
N GLN A 123 6.98 -9.27 -18.16
CA GLN A 123 7.96 -10.27 -18.60
C GLN A 123 9.13 -9.63 -19.34
N ALA A 124 8.86 -8.61 -20.16
CA ALA A 124 9.90 -7.85 -20.83
C ALA A 124 10.76 -7.08 -19.81
N LEU A 125 10.14 -6.42 -18.81
CA LEU A 125 10.89 -5.80 -17.71
C LEU A 125 11.83 -6.80 -17.05
N LEU A 126 11.32 -7.98 -16.65
CA LEU A 126 12.13 -9.03 -16.02
C LEU A 126 13.30 -9.47 -16.91
N HIS A 127 13.07 -9.64 -18.22
CA HIS A 127 14.12 -10.01 -19.16
C HIS A 127 15.22 -8.94 -19.27
N TYR A 128 14.85 -7.64 -19.29
CA TYR A 128 15.77 -6.53 -19.51
C TYR A 128 16.27 -5.84 -18.24
N HIS A 129 15.84 -6.26 -17.05
CA HIS A 129 16.09 -5.55 -15.80
C HIS A 129 17.60 -5.35 -15.50
N ASN A 130 18.44 -6.35 -15.81
CA ASN A 130 19.90 -6.25 -15.64
C ASN A 130 20.50 -5.17 -16.55
N ARG A 131 20.07 -5.11 -17.81
CA ARG A 131 20.50 -4.08 -18.77
C ARG A 131 20.01 -2.70 -18.34
N LEU A 132 18.76 -2.60 -17.89
CA LEU A 132 18.20 -1.37 -17.34
C LEU A 132 18.99 -0.87 -16.12
N ASN A 133 19.35 -1.75 -15.19
CA ASN A 133 20.15 -1.40 -14.01
C ASN A 133 21.53 -0.88 -14.41
N GLN A 134 22.23 -1.55 -15.32
CA GLN A 134 23.54 -1.11 -15.83
C GLN A 134 23.46 0.26 -16.54
N LEU A 135 22.38 0.47 -17.30
CA LEU A 135 22.10 1.76 -17.93
C LEU A 135 21.90 2.85 -16.90
N ILE A 136 21.07 2.63 -15.88
CA ILE A 136 20.84 3.59 -14.81
C ILE A 136 22.16 3.88 -14.06
N GLU A 137 22.95 2.86 -13.74
CA GLU A 137 24.27 3.04 -13.10
C GLU A 137 25.20 3.91 -13.94
N THR A 138 25.21 3.71 -15.26
CA THR A 138 25.99 4.51 -16.21
C THR A 138 25.48 5.95 -16.26
N LEU A 139 24.16 6.17 -16.36
CA LEU A 139 23.55 7.49 -16.42
C LEU A 139 23.87 8.32 -15.17
N ILE A 140 23.90 7.69 -14.00
CA ILE A 140 24.24 8.37 -12.75
C ILE A 140 25.63 9.02 -12.81
N THR A 141 26.58 8.43 -13.55
CA THR A 141 27.97 8.95 -13.66
C THR A 141 28.08 10.29 -14.39
N TYR A 142 27.09 10.68 -15.19
CA TYR A 142 27.07 11.98 -15.87
C TYR A 142 26.69 13.15 -14.97
N GLY A 143 26.20 12.87 -13.74
CA GLY A 143 25.74 13.88 -12.79
C GLY A 143 24.43 14.55 -13.22
N ASN A 144 23.76 15.22 -12.28
CA ASN A 144 22.50 15.89 -12.60
C ASN A 144 22.75 17.11 -13.50
N LYS A 145 22.04 17.21 -14.62
CA LYS A 145 22.10 18.35 -15.54
C LYS A 145 20.74 18.58 -16.20
N PRO A 146 20.39 19.82 -16.57
CA PRO A 146 19.21 20.08 -17.38
C PRO A 146 19.38 19.43 -18.76
N LEU A 147 18.33 18.74 -19.21
CA LEU A 147 18.24 18.15 -20.56
C LEU A 147 17.27 18.94 -21.43
N VAL A 148 16.23 19.49 -20.82
CA VAL A 148 15.19 20.28 -21.49
C VAL A 148 14.74 21.45 -20.61
N VAL A 149 14.27 22.52 -21.25
CA VAL A 149 13.57 23.61 -20.56
C VAL A 149 12.08 23.40 -20.75
N LEU A 150 11.36 23.25 -19.64
CA LEU A 150 9.91 23.07 -19.67
C LEU A 150 9.20 24.40 -19.40
N PRO A 151 7.98 24.60 -19.94
CA PRO A 151 7.18 25.78 -19.64
C PRO A 151 6.95 25.95 -18.13
N ALA A 152 6.96 27.18 -17.62
CA ALA A 152 6.85 27.50 -16.20
C ALA A 152 5.56 26.96 -15.53
N ASP A 153 4.49 26.79 -16.32
CA ASP A 153 3.19 26.27 -15.86
C ASP A 153 3.06 24.74 -16.05
N SER A 154 4.14 24.04 -16.42
CA SER A 154 4.07 22.59 -16.55
C SER A 154 3.94 21.95 -15.16
N ALA A 155 2.87 21.18 -14.94
CA ALA A 155 2.69 20.35 -13.74
C ALA A 155 3.68 19.16 -13.69
N ARG A 156 4.77 19.21 -14.45
CA ARG A 156 5.73 18.13 -14.70
C ARG A 156 7.13 18.55 -14.23
N PRO A 157 8.02 17.58 -13.95
CA PRO A 157 9.25 17.79 -13.17
C PRO A 157 10.31 18.59 -13.94
N ASN A 158 11.50 18.78 -13.37
CA ASN A 158 12.47 19.83 -13.74
C ASN A 158 13.19 19.68 -15.11
N GLY A 159 12.92 18.65 -15.91
CA GLY A 159 13.53 18.49 -17.24
C GLY A 159 15.00 18.06 -17.19
N THR A 160 15.38 17.28 -16.19
CA THR A 160 16.80 16.96 -15.88
C THR A 160 17.15 15.50 -16.13
N LEU A 161 18.46 15.19 -16.12
CA LEU A 161 18.94 13.81 -16.17
C LEU A 161 18.51 13.02 -14.93
N GLY A 162 18.49 13.64 -13.74
CA GLY A 162 18.00 13.00 -12.52
C GLY A 162 16.55 12.54 -12.65
N GLU A 163 15.69 13.35 -13.28
CA GLU A 163 14.30 12.96 -13.56
C GLU A 163 14.23 11.78 -14.53
N LEU A 164 15.01 11.79 -15.59
CA LEU A 164 15.08 10.69 -16.55
C LEU A 164 15.48 9.37 -15.86
N VAL A 165 16.51 9.42 -15.02
CA VAL A 165 16.97 8.27 -14.22
C VAL A 165 15.88 7.77 -13.27
N VAL A 166 15.18 8.67 -12.58
CA VAL A 166 14.09 8.30 -11.68
C VAL A 166 12.91 7.68 -12.45
N ASN A 167 12.57 8.20 -13.63
CA ASN A 167 11.52 7.62 -14.47
C ASN A 167 11.87 6.18 -14.90
N LEU A 168 13.13 5.93 -15.26
CA LEU A 168 13.60 4.57 -15.57
C LEU A 168 13.49 3.63 -14.37
N LEU A 169 13.81 4.11 -13.16
CA LEU A 169 13.59 3.35 -11.92
C LEU A 169 12.10 3.07 -11.69
N HIS A 170 11.22 4.01 -12.01
CA HIS A 170 9.77 3.86 -11.83
C HIS A 170 9.13 2.85 -12.78
N CYS A 171 9.84 2.37 -13.82
CA CYS A 171 9.40 1.19 -14.59
C CYS A 171 9.14 -0.03 -13.68
N TYR A 172 9.90 -0.20 -12.60
CA TYR A 172 9.67 -1.28 -11.64
C TYR A 172 8.35 -1.17 -10.87
N PHE A 173 7.73 0.01 -10.88
CA PHE A 173 6.40 0.22 -10.34
C PHE A 173 5.32 0.23 -11.44
N TYR A 174 5.59 0.88 -12.58
CA TYR A 174 4.58 1.08 -13.63
C TYR A 174 4.51 -0.03 -14.66
N HIS A 175 5.56 -0.81 -14.87
CA HIS A 175 5.60 -1.92 -15.84
C HIS A 175 5.56 -3.29 -15.17
N SER A 176 5.53 -3.33 -13.83
CA SER A 176 5.30 -4.56 -13.07
C SER A 176 3.80 -4.81 -12.89
N SER A 177 3.44 -6.06 -12.65
CA SER A 177 2.09 -6.41 -12.18
C SER A 177 2.15 -6.65 -10.68
N PHE A 178 1.15 -6.20 -9.91
CA PHE A 178 1.07 -6.44 -8.46
C PHE A 178 1.16 -7.92 -8.07
N SER A 179 0.90 -8.83 -9.02
CA SER A 179 0.97 -10.28 -8.86
C SER A 179 2.33 -10.92 -9.16
N GLN A 180 3.30 -10.18 -9.73
CA GLN A 180 4.62 -10.71 -10.11
C GLN A 180 5.72 -9.94 -9.38
N THR A 181 6.22 -10.52 -8.29
CA THR A 181 7.25 -9.96 -7.40
C THR A 181 8.70 -10.21 -7.87
N GLU A 182 8.92 -10.64 -9.12
CA GLU A 182 10.24 -11.13 -9.56
C GLU A 182 11.21 -10.03 -10.03
N ALA A 183 10.72 -8.89 -10.56
CA ALA A 183 11.58 -7.80 -11.01
C ALA A 183 11.61 -6.67 -9.96
N SER A 184 12.68 -6.63 -9.17
CA SER A 184 12.97 -5.53 -8.23
C SER A 184 14.30 -4.85 -8.57
N PRO A 185 14.40 -3.52 -8.47
CA PRO A 185 15.67 -2.83 -8.60
C PRO A 185 16.57 -3.18 -7.40
N PRO A 186 17.90 -3.27 -7.58
CA PRO A 186 18.81 -3.44 -6.46
C PRO A 186 18.68 -2.28 -5.46
N ILE A 187 18.63 -2.60 -4.16
CA ILE A 187 18.48 -1.59 -3.10
C ILE A 187 19.59 -0.52 -3.15
N HIS A 188 20.82 -0.92 -3.46
CA HIS A 188 21.95 0.01 -3.57
C HIS A 188 21.74 1.07 -4.65
N LEU A 189 21.02 0.70 -5.72
CA LEU A 189 20.72 1.60 -6.84
C LEU A 189 19.67 2.63 -6.43
N ILE A 190 18.59 2.19 -5.75
CA ILE A 190 17.55 3.07 -5.21
C ILE A 190 18.18 4.12 -4.30
N LEU A 191 19.05 3.69 -3.38
CA LEU A 191 19.72 4.58 -2.43
C LEU A 191 20.66 5.58 -3.09
N LYS A 192 21.42 5.12 -4.09
CA LYS A 192 22.29 6.01 -4.87
C LYS A 192 21.47 7.10 -5.56
N ILE A 193 20.35 6.73 -6.18
CA ILE A 193 19.45 7.68 -6.85
C ILE A 193 18.84 8.68 -5.86
N MET A 194 18.39 8.22 -4.69
CA MET A 194 17.81 9.11 -3.67
C MET A 194 18.82 10.10 -3.10
N ARG A 195 20.10 9.72 -3.01
CA ARG A 195 21.18 10.59 -2.54
C ARG A 195 21.64 11.58 -3.61
N GLU A 196 21.77 11.14 -4.86
CA GLU A 196 22.24 11.97 -5.97
C GLU A 196 21.15 12.90 -6.54
N TYR A 197 19.89 12.43 -6.56
CA TYR A 197 18.75 13.11 -7.18
C TYR A 197 17.52 13.20 -6.26
N PRO A 198 17.66 13.71 -5.01
CA PRO A 198 16.54 13.79 -4.07
C PRO A 198 15.36 14.57 -4.66
N GLU A 199 15.63 15.69 -5.35
CA GLU A 199 14.58 16.55 -5.93
C GLU A 199 13.78 15.91 -7.06
N SER A 200 14.30 14.83 -7.66
CA SER A 200 13.63 14.09 -8.74
C SER A 200 12.83 12.90 -8.21
N CYS A 201 13.13 12.44 -7.00
CA CYS A 201 12.46 11.29 -6.40
C CYS A 201 11.07 11.68 -5.87
N ASN A 202 10.18 10.70 -5.73
CA ASN A 202 8.84 10.89 -5.17
C ASN A 202 8.41 9.65 -4.36
N ASN A 203 7.13 9.58 -3.99
CA ASN A 203 6.57 8.49 -3.19
C ASN A 203 6.80 7.11 -3.81
N ILE A 204 6.87 6.99 -5.14
CA ILE A 204 7.14 5.71 -5.81
C ILE A 204 8.55 5.22 -5.49
N THR A 205 9.54 6.12 -5.50
CA THR A 205 10.91 5.76 -5.12
C THR A 205 10.96 5.26 -3.67
N VAL A 206 10.23 5.93 -2.77
CA VAL A 206 10.12 5.55 -1.36
C VAL A 206 9.43 4.18 -1.20
N HIS A 207 8.39 3.90 -1.99
CA HIS A 207 7.71 2.60 -1.97
C HIS A 207 8.59 1.46 -2.47
N LEU A 208 9.37 1.69 -3.55
CA LEU A 208 10.31 0.69 -4.07
C LEU A 208 11.37 0.33 -3.02
N LEU A 209 11.78 1.29 -2.18
CA LEU A 209 12.68 1.04 -1.06
C LEU A 209 12.02 0.20 0.05
N ALA A 210 10.80 0.56 0.45
CA ALA A 210 10.08 -0.11 1.54
C ALA A 210 9.64 -1.54 1.21
N ALA A 211 9.53 -1.89 -0.08
CA ALA A 211 9.24 -3.24 -0.53
C ALA A 211 10.43 -4.21 -0.41
N HIS A 212 11.64 -3.70 -0.12
CA HIS A 212 12.84 -4.52 0.00
C HIS A 212 12.99 -5.12 1.40
N THR A 213 13.59 -6.32 1.52
CA THR A 213 13.80 -7.03 2.79
C THR A 213 14.76 -6.34 3.78
N GLU A 214 15.50 -5.33 3.32
CA GLU A 214 16.39 -4.51 4.15
C GLU A 214 15.96 -3.03 4.12
N GLY A 215 14.73 -2.78 3.64
CA GLY A 215 14.20 -1.43 3.40
C GLY A 215 14.16 -0.61 4.68
N GLU A 216 13.78 -1.20 5.81
CA GLU A 216 13.64 -0.51 7.08
C GLU A 216 14.94 0.13 7.59
N ARG A 217 16.07 -0.60 7.45
CA ARG A 217 17.38 -0.10 7.84
C ARG A 217 17.80 1.06 6.94
N GLU A 218 17.63 0.88 5.64
CA GLU A 218 18.07 1.85 4.65
C GLU A 218 17.21 3.13 4.66
N ILE A 219 15.92 3.00 4.98
CA ILE A 219 15.05 4.15 5.28
C ILE A 219 15.58 4.91 6.51
N ALA A 220 15.96 4.21 7.59
CA ALA A 220 16.54 4.86 8.76
C ALA A 220 17.87 5.58 8.44
N GLU A 221 18.75 4.96 7.65
CA GLU A 221 19.99 5.58 7.18
C GLU A 221 19.71 6.81 6.28
N LEU A 222 18.65 6.77 5.48
CA LEU A 222 18.25 7.90 4.63
C LEU A 222 17.65 9.05 5.43
N ILE A 223 16.81 8.78 6.44
CA ILE A 223 16.34 9.78 7.39
C ILE A 223 17.55 10.44 8.07
N GLN A 224 18.48 9.63 8.58
CA GLN A 224 19.73 10.11 9.16
C GLN A 224 20.53 11.01 8.20
N PHE A 225 20.64 10.61 6.93
CA PHE A 225 21.31 11.40 5.90
C PHE A 225 20.63 12.76 5.67
N PHE A 226 19.30 12.80 5.56
CA PHE A 226 18.59 14.08 5.39
C PHE A 226 18.72 14.96 6.62
N ILE A 227 18.48 14.43 7.82
CA ILE A 227 18.60 15.19 9.08
C ILE A 227 19.99 15.83 9.23
N THR A 228 21.05 15.10 8.88
CA THR A 228 22.42 15.59 9.05
C THR A 228 22.99 16.37 7.86
N SER A 229 22.36 16.31 6.69
CA SER A 229 22.83 17.01 5.49
C SER A 229 22.14 18.36 5.27
N LYS A 230 22.80 19.22 4.49
CA LYS A 230 22.26 20.51 4.01
C LYS A 230 21.39 20.37 2.76
N HIS A 231 20.99 19.14 2.38
CA HIS A 231 20.13 18.94 1.22
C HIS A 231 18.77 19.60 1.44
N LYS A 232 18.20 20.10 0.34
CA LYS A 232 16.86 20.69 0.35
C LYS A 232 15.86 19.66 0.87
N ARG A 233 14.94 20.11 1.73
CA ARG A 233 13.79 19.32 2.15
C ARG A 233 12.76 19.40 1.03
N ASP A 234 12.62 18.32 0.29
CA ASP A 234 11.73 18.23 -0.86
C ASP A 234 10.69 17.11 -0.66
N GLY A 235 9.99 16.76 -1.73
CA GLY A 235 8.89 15.80 -1.70
C GLY A 235 9.28 14.45 -1.08
N VAL A 236 10.51 13.95 -1.28
CA VAL A 236 10.92 12.66 -0.72
C VAL A 236 11.07 12.72 0.78
N TYR A 237 11.67 13.78 1.30
CA TYR A 237 11.83 13.96 2.73
C TYR A 237 10.48 14.02 3.44
N TYR A 238 9.52 14.77 2.88
CA TYR A 238 8.18 14.85 3.45
C TYR A 238 7.38 13.56 3.27
N ASN A 239 7.54 12.83 2.17
CA ASN A 239 6.90 11.51 2.00
C ASN A 239 7.44 10.51 3.03
N LEU A 240 8.76 10.45 3.23
CA LEU A 240 9.36 9.64 4.29
C LEU A 240 8.78 10.00 5.67
N ALA A 241 8.56 11.29 5.94
CA ALA A 241 7.95 11.73 7.19
C ALA A 241 6.50 11.29 7.35
N LEU A 242 5.67 11.43 6.30
CA LEU A 242 4.27 11.00 6.30
C LEU A 242 4.12 9.48 6.49
N ASP A 243 5.09 8.72 5.97
CA ASP A 243 5.10 7.26 6.05
C ASP A 243 5.75 6.72 7.34
N PHE A 244 6.65 7.48 7.97
CA PHE A 244 7.47 7.03 9.11
C PHE A 244 6.68 6.51 10.31
N LEU A 245 5.55 7.15 10.66
CA LEU A 245 4.69 6.70 11.76
C LEU A 245 3.61 5.70 11.31
N GLY A 246 3.70 5.18 10.08
CA GLY A 246 2.72 4.25 9.54
C GLY A 246 1.32 4.86 9.45
N THR A 247 1.22 6.15 9.17
CA THR A 247 -0.06 6.86 8.98
C THR A 247 -0.60 6.78 7.56
N SER A 248 0.18 6.25 6.62
CA SER A 248 -0.26 6.09 5.23
C SER A 248 -1.07 4.83 4.98
N ASP A 249 -1.87 4.89 3.91
CA ASP A 249 -2.67 3.76 3.43
C ASP A 249 -1.82 2.64 2.80
N PHE A 250 -0.50 2.80 2.71
CA PHE A 250 0.42 1.78 2.21
C PHE A 250 0.85 0.80 3.32
N ALA A 251 0.44 -0.47 3.18
CA ALA A 251 0.67 -1.52 4.16
C ALA A 251 2.16 -1.74 4.50
N ALA A 252 3.06 -1.59 3.51
CA ALA A 252 4.50 -1.80 3.70
C ALA A 252 5.08 -0.90 4.81
N PHE A 253 4.67 0.37 4.89
CA PHE A 253 5.16 1.29 5.92
C PHE A 253 4.48 1.13 7.28
N ARG A 254 3.20 0.72 7.30
CA ARG A 254 2.45 0.55 8.56
C ARG A 254 3.10 -0.47 9.48
N ASN A 255 3.63 -1.56 8.93
CA ASN A 255 4.22 -2.64 9.70
C ASN A 255 5.72 -2.44 9.98
N GLN A 256 6.37 -1.42 9.40
CA GLN A 256 7.82 -1.21 9.49
C GLN A 256 8.24 -0.07 10.44
N ALA A 257 7.31 0.77 10.90
CA ALA A 257 7.61 1.95 11.71
C ALA A 257 8.50 1.63 12.94
N GLN A 258 8.23 0.52 13.64
CA GLN A 258 9.02 0.09 14.80
C GLN A 258 10.46 -0.30 14.42
N ALA A 259 10.61 -1.04 13.31
CA ALA A 259 11.92 -1.51 12.85
C ALA A 259 12.78 -0.34 12.34
N ILE A 260 12.19 0.56 11.54
CA ILE A 260 12.84 1.80 11.09
C ILE A 260 13.31 2.60 12.31
N PHE A 261 12.44 2.81 13.31
CA PHE A 261 12.80 3.57 14.49
C PHE A 261 13.92 2.91 15.31
N THR A 262 13.93 1.59 15.39
CA THR A 262 14.98 0.82 16.08
C THR A 262 16.34 1.04 15.43
N HIS A 263 16.40 1.09 14.09
CA HIS A 263 17.62 1.43 13.35
C HIS A 263 18.01 2.91 13.47
N LEU A 264 17.04 3.81 13.62
CA LEU A 264 17.29 5.25 13.76
C LEU A 264 17.77 5.64 15.17
N MET A 265 17.29 4.94 16.19
CA MET A 265 17.51 5.25 17.62
C MET A 265 18.98 5.48 18.01
N PRO A 266 19.99 4.74 17.50
CA PRO A 266 21.39 4.99 17.83
C PRO A 266 21.93 6.35 17.38
N TYR A 267 21.32 6.98 16.36
CA TYR A 267 21.78 8.27 15.84
C TYR A 267 21.24 9.46 16.64
N ILE A 268 20.03 9.34 17.19
CA ILE A 268 19.28 10.44 17.84
C ILE A 268 20.07 11.13 18.98
N PRO A 269 20.78 10.41 19.87
CA PRO A 269 21.57 11.06 20.92
C PRO A 269 22.71 11.93 20.38
N ALA A 270 23.24 11.62 19.20
CA ALA A 270 24.36 12.34 18.59
C ALA A 270 23.93 13.59 17.83
N TRP A 271 22.63 13.77 17.54
CA TRP A 271 22.12 14.94 16.85
C TRP A 271 22.32 16.23 17.63
N THR A 272 22.54 17.34 16.92
CA THR A 272 22.44 18.68 17.52
C THR A 272 20.99 18.98 17.90
N ASN A 273 20.77 20.04 18.66
CA ASN A 273 19.40 20.45 19.00
C ASN A 273 18.62 20.86 17.74
N GLU A 274 19.26 21.53 16.78
CA GLU A 274 18.61 21.91 15.52
C GLU A 274 18.20 20.67 14.70
N GLN A 275 19.07 19.66 14.63
CA GLN A 275 18.77 18.40 13.93
C GLN A 275 17.64 17.62 14.61
N PHE A 276 17.64 17.59 15.94
CA PHE A 276 16.57 16.98 16.71
C PHE A 276 15.24 17.70 16.51
N GLU A 277 15.23 19.03 16.55
CA GLU A 277 14.02 19.82 16.30
C GLU A 277 13.47 19.62 14.89
N GLU A 278 14.35 19.62 13.89
CA GLU A 278 13.99 19.35 12.49
C GLU A 278 13.30 17.98 12.34
N PHE A 279 13.87 16.94 12.98
CA PHE A 279 13.29 15.61 12.97
C PHE A 279 11.91 15.61 13.63
N VAL A 280 11.79 16.16 14.85
CA VAL A 280 10.53 16.18 15.59
C VAL A 280 9.47 16.98 14.84
N GLN A 281 9.82 18.16 14.36
CA GLN A 281 8.92 19.01 13.59
C GLN A 281 8.37 18.27 12.37
N THR A 282 9.22 17.57 11.63
CA THR A 282 8.83 16.95 10.35
C THR A 282 8.20 15.56 10.56
N PHE A 283 8.90 14.65 11.22
CA PHE A 283 8.52 13.24 11.32
C PHE A 283 7.46 12.98 12.39
N ILE A 284 7.17 13.95 13.27
CA ILE A 284 6.14 13.81 14.30
C ILE A 284 5.01 14.83 14.10
N PHE A 285 5.34 16.12 14.03
CA PHE A 285 4.31 17.18 14.03
C PHE A 285 3.73 17.48 12.66
N TYR A 286 4.51 17.40 11.58
CA TYR A 286 4.02 17.49 10.21
C TYR A 286 3.38 16.19 9.74
N ALA A 287 3.95 15.04 10.12
CA ALA A 287 3.45 13.73 9.74
C ALA A 287 2.01 13.45 10.21
N ILE A 288 1.60 14.03 11.35
CA ILE A 288 0.26 13.83 11.92
C ILE A 288 -0.39 15.18 12.18
N ALA A 289 -1.56 15.39 11.56
CA ALA A 289 -2.40 16.56 11.75
C ALA A 289 -2.68 16.83 13.24
N GLU A 290 -2.75 18.10 13.62
CA GLU A 290 -2.78 18.51 15.02
C GLU A 290 -3.98 17.95 15.79
N ASP A 291 -5.16 17.95 15.17
CA ASP A 291 -6.42 17.46 15.73
C ASP A 291 -6.49 15.94 15.84
N GLU A 292 -5.73 15.22 15.02
CA GLU A 292 -5.66 13.75 15.05
C GLU A 292 -4.56 13.22 15.98
N ARG A 293 -3.61 14.07 16.38
CA ARG A 293 -2.34 13.65 16.97
C ARG A 293 -2.51 12.82 18.23
N VAL A 294 -3.28 13.31 19.21
CA VAL A 294 -3.48 12.58 20.47
C VAL A 294 -4.14 11.23 20.22
N GLY A 295 -5.16 11.19 19.36
CA GLY A 295 -5.83 9.95 18.97
C GLY A 295 -4.88 8.96 18.28
N ALA A 296 -4.04 9.45 17.36
CA ALA A 296 -3.08 8.62 16.63
C ALA A 296 -2.05 7.96 17.56
N PHE A 297 -1.55 8.68 18.57
CA PHE A 297 -0.66 8.11 19.59
C PHE A 297 -1.41 7.24 20.60
N MET A 298 -2.66 7.53 20.94
CA MET A 298 -3.43 6.65 21.84
C MET A 298 -3.69 5.26 21.26
N LYS A 299 -3.87 5.16 19.94
CA LYS A 299 -4.21 3.92 19.24
C LYS A 299 -3.00 3.01 19.03
N SER A 300 -1.82 3.57 18.72
CA SER A 300 -0.63 2.78 18.39
C SER A 300 0.38 2.70 19.54
N LEU A 301 0.68 1.49 20.01
CA LEU A 301 1.78 1.26 20.96
C LEU A 301 3.15 1.66 20.39
N VAL A 302 3.41 1.38 19.12
CA VAL A 302 4.66 1.75 18.44
C VAL A 302 4.88 3.26 18.48
N ARG A 303 3.87 4.05 18.10
CA ARG A 303 3.95 5.51 18.12
C ARG A 303 4.20 6.03 19.54
N ARG A 304 3.57 5.45 20.57
CA ARG A 304 3.84 5.84 21.97
C ARG A 304 5.28 5.56 22.39
N LYS A 305 5.83 4.40 22.03
CA LYS A 305 7.25 4.09 22.30
C LYS A 305 8.18 5.08 21.61
N VAL A 306 7.89 5.47 20.36
CA VAL A 306 8.63 6.53 19.67
C VAL A 306 8.57 7.84 20.47
N LEU A 307 7.37 8.28 20.85
CA LEU A 307 7.15 9.51 21.61
C LEU A 307 7.89 9.48 22.97
N GLU A 308 7.77 8.40 23.73
CA GLU A 308 8.46 8.20 25.01
C GLU A 308 9.98 8.25 24.84
N THR A 309 10.51 7.60 23.79
CA THR A 309 11.95 7.56 23.50
C THR A 309 12.50 8.94 23.12
N LEU A 310 11.74 9.73 22.37
CA LEU A 310 12.11 11.10 22.02
C LEU A 310 12.06 12.03 23.24
N VAL A 311 11.04 11.92 24.09
CA VAL A 311 10.96 12.65 25.37
C VAL A 311 12.12 12.27 26.30
N ALA A 312 12.50 10.99 26.33
CA ALA A 312 13.60 10.49 27.15
C ALA A 312 14.96 11.09 26.78
N GLN A 313 15.10 11.75 25.62
CA GLN A 313 16.31 12.50 25.26
C GLN A 313 16.54 13.72 26.16
N LYS A 314 15.54 14.18 26.92
CA LYS A 314 15.63 15.31 27.87
C LYS A 314 16.25 16.57 27.26
N ARG A 315 15.96 16.82 25.98
CA ARG A 315 16.41 17.99 25.22
C ARG A 315 15.66 19.23 25.73
N ILE A 316 16.33 20.39 25.73
CA ILE A 316 15.73 21.66 26.14
C ILE A 316 15.56 22.53 24.89
N THR A 317 14.47 22.32 24.16
CA THR A 317 14.14 23.02 22.91
C THR A 317 12.61 23.23 22.81
N GLU A 318 12.14 24.01 21.83
CA GLU A 318 10.70 24.29 21.67
C GLU A 318 9.92 22.99 21.39
N TYR A 319 10.39 22.21 20.40
CA TYR A 319 9.73 20.97 20.02
C TYR A 319 9.86 19.86 21.08
N ALA A 320 10.94 19.83 21.86
CA ALA A 320 11.04 18.92 23.01
C ALA A 320 9.94 19.22 24.06
N GLY A 321 9.68 20.49 24.35
CA GLY A 321 8.57 20.89 25.22
C GLY A 321 7.19 20.51 24.67
N LYS A 322 7.00 20.57 23.35
CA LYS A 322 5.77 20.10 22.68
C LYS A 322 5.60 18.59 22.80
N LEU A 323 6.67 17.80 22.67
CA LEU A 323 6.65 16.35 22.89
C LEU A 323 6.26 16.00 24.33
N ASP A 324 6.84 16.69 25.31
CA ASP A 324 6.51 16.51 26.73
C ASP A 324 5.02 16.77 27.01
N ALA A 325 4.47 17.84 26.43
CA ALA A 325 3.05 18.17 26.57
C ALA A 325 2.16 17.09 25.93
N LEU A 326 2.51 16.66 24.71
CA LEU A 326 1.79 15.60 23.99
C LEU A 326 1.80 14.28 24.76
N LEU A 327 2.95 13.86 25.29
CA LEU A 327 3.05 12.62 26.08
C LEU A 327 2.19 12.69 27.34
N LYS A 328 2.18 13.83 28.05
CA LYS A 328 1.31 14.04 29.21
C LYS A 328 -0.17 13.94 28.84
N GLU A 329 -0.57 14.55 27.73
CA GLU A 329 -1.96 14.51 27.26
C GLU A 329 -2.40 13.10 26.87
N VAL A 330 -1.58 12.39 26.06
CA VAL A 330 -1.84 10.98 25.68
C VAL A 330 -1.98 10.12 26.94
N ASN A 331 -1.07 10.23 27.91
CA ASN A 331 -1.14 9.47 29.15
C ASN A 331 -2.40 9.80 29.98
N GLN A 332 -2.77 11.08 30.07
CA GLN A 332 -3.98 11.48 30.79
C GLN A 332 -5.25 10.91 30.13
N GLN A 333 -5.32 10.89 28.80
CA GLN A 333 -6.45 10.31 28.08
C GLN A 333 -6.48 8.78 28.21
N LEU A 334 -5.33 8.10 28.19
CA LEU A 334 -5.24 6.66 28.45
C LEU A 334 -5.74 6.29 29.85
N ILE A 335 -5.34 7.04 30.88
CA ILE A 335 -5.83 6.87 32.26
C ILE A 335 -7.35 7.06 32.32
N THR A 336 -7.87 8.07 31.62
CA THR A 336 -9.31 8.36 31.57
C THR A 336 -10.08 7.23 30.84
N LYS A 337 -9.53 6.69 29.74
CA LYS A 337 -10.09 5.55 29.00
C LYS A 337 -10.05 4.27 29.83
N ALA A 338 -8.97 4.00 30.54
CA ALA A 338 -8.86 2.87 31.46
C ALA A 338 -9.85 2.99 32.63
N SER A 339 -10.01 4.19 33.19
CA SER A 339 -10.96 4.45 34.29
C SER A 339 -12.42 4.31 33.86
N SER A 340 -12.74 4.62 32.59
CA SER A 340 -14.07 4.41 32.02
C SER A 340 -14.34 2.95 31.64
N LYS A 341 -13.34 2.20 31.15
CA LYS A 341 -13.42 0.74 31.01
C LYS A 341 -13.60 0.03 32.36
N ASN A 342 -12.94 0.52 33.43
CA ASN A 342 -13.02 -0.05 34.77
C ASN A 342 -14.23 0.40 35.60
N LYS A 343 -15.12 1.25 35.06
CA LYS A 343 -16.49 1.33 35.59
C LYS A 343 -17.14 -0.01 35.26
N GLN A 344 -17.05 -0.94 36.22
CA GLN A 344 -17.57 -2.31 36.19
C GLN A 344 -18.67 -2.43 35.14
N GLN A 345 -18.36 -3.15 34.05
CA GLN A 345 -19.37 -3.58 33.11
C GLN A 345 -20.39 -4.36 33.95
N ILE A 346 -21.53 -3.75 34.25
CA ILE A 346 -22.57 -4.39 35.05
C ILE A 346 -23.06 -5.54 34.18
N ILE A 347 -22.57 -6.75 34.45
CA ILE A 347 -22.99 -7.96 33.74
C ILE A 347 -24.50 -8.05 33.97
N PRO A 348 -25.33 -7.91 32.91
CA PRO A 348 -26.77 -8.00 33.06
C PRO A 348 -27.14 -9.34 33.70
N LYS A 349 -28.12 -9.33 34.61
CA LYS A 349 -28.52 -10.53 35.37
C LYS A 349 -29.01 -11.66 34.45
N ASP A 350 -29.40 -11.34 33.24
CA ASP A 350 -29.88 -12.20 32.17
C ASP A 350 -28.81 -12.58 31.14
N SER A 351 -27.53 -12.39 31.46
CA SER A 351 -26.41 -12.86 30.63
C SER A 351 -26.39 -14.39 30.54
N LEU A 352 -26.08 -14.90 29.35
CA LEU A 352 -25.97 -16.31 29.05
C LEU A 352 -24.50 -16.75 29.10
N ILE A 353 -24.26 -17.94 29.66
CA ILE A 353 -22.94 -18.57 29.72
C ILE A 353 -22.90 -19.69 28.68
N PHE A 354 -22.04 -19.55 27.69
CA PHE A 354 -21.80 -20.57 26.67
C PHE A 354 -20.59 -21.41 27.11
N ARG A 355 -20.76 -22.73 27.18
CA ARG A 355 -19.68 -23.67 27.48
C ARG A 355 -18.92 -24.04 26.21
N ASP A 356 -19.63 -24.12 25.09
CA ASP A 356 -19.05 -24.27 23.77
C ASP A 356 -18.76 -22.90 23.17
N PHE A 357 -17.47 -22.58 23.06
CA PHE A 357 -17.03 -21.33 22.45
C PHE A 357 -17.41 -21.24 20.97
N ASN A 358 -17.31 -22.33 20.21
CA ASN A 358 -17.60 -22.34 18.79
C ASN A 358 -19.10 -22.15 18.52
N PHE A 359 -19.96 -22.70 19.39
CA PHE A 359 -21.40 -22.38 19.35
C PHE A 359 -21.67 -20.90 19.65
N LYS A 360 -20.97 -20.33 20.63
CA LYS A 360 -21.05 -18.88 20.92
C LYS A 360 -20.66 -18.05 19.69
N LEU A 361 -19.63 -18.45 18.94
CA LEU A 361 -19.20 -17.76 17.73
C LEU A 361 -20.30 -17.72 16.66
N LEU A 362 -21.04 -18.82 16.44
CA LEU A 362 -22.17 -18.82 15.50
C LEU A 362 -23.29 -17.86 15.92
N VAL A 363 -23.56 -17.76 17.22
CA VAL A 363 -24.52 -16.78 17.76
C VAL A 363 -24.01 -15.36 17.54
N ILE A 364 -22.70 -15.12 17.71
CA ILE A 364 -22.07 -13.82 17.44
C ILE A 364 -22.12 -13.50 15.95
N GLU A 365 -21.88 -14.47 15.08
CA GLU A 365 -21.97 -14.31 13.62
C GLU A 365 -23.34 -13.73 13.24
N GLU A 366 -24.39 -14.43 13.65
CA GLU A 366 -25.75 -14.03 13.32
C GLU A 366 -26.11 -12.66 13.91
N LEU A 367 -25.78 -12.44 15.19
CA LEU A 367 -26.18 -11.20 15.85
C LEU A 367 -25.34 -9.98 15.46
N MET A 368 -24.03 -10.13 15.31
CA MET A 368 -23.11 -9.02 15.04
C MET A 368 -23.01 -8.72 13.55
N TYR A 369 -22.81 -9.76 12.73
CA TYR A 369 -22.43 -9.60 11.32
C TYR A 369 -23.65 -9.63 10.40
N ASN A 370 -24.58 -10.57 10.60
CA ASN A 370 -25.80 -10.67 9.78
C ASN A 370 -26.89 -9.66 10.20
N LYS A 371 -27.18 -9.57 11.51
CA LYS A 371 -28.29 -8.74 12.03
C LYS A 371 -27.87 -7.36 12.54
N ASN A 372 -26.57 -7.09 12.73
CA ASN A 372 -26.04 -5.82 13.25
C ASN A 372 -26.65 -5.39 14.61
N ILE A 373 -26.93 -6.35 15.49
CA ILE A 373 -27.51 -6.14 16.83
C ILE A 373 -26.40 -5.90 17.86
N LEU A 374 -25.37 -6.74 17.87
CA LEU A 374 -24.22 -6.55 18.76
C LEU A 374 -23.35 -5.40 18.21
N LYS A 375 -23.15 -4.36 19.03
CA LYS A 375 -22.40 -3.16 18.64
C LYS A 375 -21.35 -2.78 19.69
N PRO A 376 -20.20 -2.20 19.27
CA PRO A 376 -19.77 -2.02 17.87
C PRO A 376 -19.48 -3.36 17.17
N ARG A 377 -19.54 -3.39 15.83
CA ARG A 377 -19.08 -4.55 15.03
C ARG A 377 -17.58 -4.72 15.25
N PHE A 378 -17.15 -5.93 15.54
CA PHE A 378 -15.73 -6.23 15.68
C PHE A 378 -15.08 -6.34 14.30
N ASP A 379 -13.97 -5.63 14.12
CA ASP A 379 -13.11 -5.71 12.95
C ASP A 379 -11.67 -5.93 13.44
N LEU A 380 -11.02 -6.99 12.96
CA LEU A 380 -9.70 -7.38 13.41
C LEU A 380 -8.63 -6.32 13.11
N TYR A 381 -8.70 -5.63 11.96
CA TYR A 381 -7.71 -4.61 11.61
C TYR A 381 -7.89 -3.34 12.44
N GLU A 382 -9.13 -2.93 12.74
CA GLU A 382 -9.41 -1.87 13.69
C GLU A 382 -8.98 -2.25 15.10
N PHE A 383 -9.29 -3.48 15.53
CA PHE A 383 -8.91 -4.00 16.84
C PHE A 383 -7.39 -4.04 17.02
N ALA A 384 -6.65 -4.62 16.08
CA ALA A 384 -5.19 -4.69 16.10
C ALA A 384 -4.56 -3.29 16.10
N ARG A 385 -5.12 -2.36 15.33
CA ARG A 385 -4.68 -0.96 15.28
C ARG A 385 -4.86 -0.21 16.60
N ASP A 386 -5.92 -0.54 17.34
CA ASP A 386 -6.28 0.09 18.61
C ASP A 386 -5.77 -0.71 19.83
N TYR A 387 -5.16 -1.88 19.62
CA TYR A 387 -4.69 -2.75 20.70
C TYR A 387 -3.42 -2.18 21.35
N THR A 388 -3.46 -2.01 22.67
CA THR A 388 -2.45 -1.21 23.36
C THR A 388 -1.40 -2.02 24.10
N ASP A 389 -1.63 -3.30 24.38
CA ASP A 389 -0.77 -4.08 25.28
C ASP A 389 0.46 -4.64 24.53
N ARG A 390 0.29 -4.97 23.26
CA ARG A 390 1.35 -5.33 22.32
C ARG A 390 0.94 -4.96 20.90
N GLU A 391 1.90 -5.05 19.98
CA GLU A 391 1.62 -5.01 18.55
C GLU A 391 1.08 -6.37 18.09
N ILE A 392 0.08 -6.35 17.21
CA ILE A 392 -0.49 -7.54 16.56
C ILE A 392 -0.17 -7.41 15.07
N ILE A 393 0.71 -8.27 14.56
CA ILE A 393 1.09 -8.27 13.14
C ILE A 393 0.27 -9.35 12.45
N ILE A 394 -0.86 -8.96 11.86
CA ILE A 394 -1.84 -9.90 11.29
C ILE A 394 -1.19 -10.76 10.19
N GLU A 395 -0.29 -10.19 9.39
CA GLU A 395 0.39 -10.90 8.31
C GLU A 395 1.32 -12.02 8.81
N GLU A 396 1.81 -11.94 10.05
CA GLU A 396 2.69 -12.95 10.65
C GLU A 396 1.93 -13.90 11.58
N GLU A 397 0.96 -13.38 12.33
CA GLU A 397 0.25 -14.11 13.39
C GLU A 397 -1.10 -14.68 12.92
N GLY A 398 -1.63 -14.22 11.79
CA GLY A 398 -2.96 -14.59 11.28
C GLY A 398 -3.09 -16.04 10.78
N TYR A 399 -2.02 -16.82 10.86
CA TYR A 399 -1.98 -18.27 10.57
C TYR A 399 -2.34 -19.14 11.80
N ASP A 400 -2.80 -18.53 12.89
CA ASP A 400 -3.40 -19.20 14.04
C ASP A 400 -4.49 -18.28 14.66
N ILE A 401 -5.21 -18.77 15.66
CA ILE A 401 -6.16 -17.97 16.42
C ILE A 401 -5.41 -16.89 17.21
N LEU A 402 -5.79 -15.63 16.96
CA LEU A 402 -5.27 -14.48 17.69
C LEU A 402 -5.81 -14.46 19.13
N PRO A 403 -4.97 -14.62 20.17
CA PRO A 403 -5.42 -14.73 21.55
C PRO A 403 -6.25 -13.53 22.04
N GLU A 404 -5.93 -12.33 21.55
CA GLU A 404 -6.59 -11.09 21.92
C GLU A 404 -8.00 -10.99 21.34
N ALA A 405 -8.18 -11.40 20.09
CA ALA A 405 -9.49 -11.49 19.45
C ALA A 405 -10.34 -12.59 20.11
N LYS A 406 -9.72 -13.75 20.41
CA LYS A 406 -10.35 -14.84 21.17
C LYS A 406 -10.87 -14.36 22.51
N LYS A 407 -10.02 -13.69 23.28
CA LYS A 407 -10.40 -13.13 24.58
C LYS A 407 -11.55 -12.13 24.45
N TYR A 408 -11.54 -11.26 23.44
CA TYR A 408 -12.64 -10.34 23.19
C TYR A 408 -13.98 -11.09 23.02
N PHE A 409 -14.02 -12.12 22.18
CA PHE A 409 -15.25 -12.88 21.94
C PHE A 409 -15.64 -13.77 23.12
N GLU A 410 -14.67 -14.29 23.90
CA GLU A 410 -14.94 -15.00 25.15
C GLU A 410 -15.61 -14.08 26.19
N GLU A 411 -15.14 -12.83 26.31
CA GLU A 411 -15.67 -11.83 27.25
C GLU A 411 -16.94 -11.13 26.74
N LEU A 412 -17.26 -11.22 25.45
CA LEU A 412 -18.44 -10.58 24.87
C LEU A 412 -19.73 -11.09 25.51
N VAL A 413 -20.47 -10.19 26.16
CA VAL A 413 -21.69 -10.52 26.90
C VAL A 413 -22.88 -10.66 25.95
N ILE A 414 -23.54 -11.82 25.98
CA ILE A 414 -24.76 -12.11 25.23
C ILE A 414 -25.88 -12.35 26.23
N THR A 415 -27.00 -11.63 26.09
CA THR A 415 -28.15 -11.73 27.00
C THR A 415 -29.27 -12.55 26.38
N LYS A 416 -30.27 -12.90 27.21
CA LYS A 416 -31.51 -13.53 26.75
C LYS A 416 -32.26 -12.69 25.72
N GLU A 417 -32.16 -11.37 25.79
CA GLU A 417 -32.78 -10.46 24.80
C GLU A 417 -32.07 -10.57 23.44
N HIS A 418 -30.73 -10.58 23.43
CA HIS A 418 -29.97 -10.69 22.18
C HIS A 418 -30.31 -11.97 21.41
N VAL A 419 -30.32 -13.13 22.07
CA VAL A 419 -30.53 -14.43 21.39
C VAL A 419 -31.94 -14.62 20.84
N GLN A 420 -32.91 -13.78 21.22
CA GLN A 420 -34.23 -13.81 20.60
C GLN A 420 -34.20 -13.43 19.13
N HIS A 421 -33.16 -12.73 18.68
CA HIS A 421 -33.01 -12.31 17.29
C HIS A 421 -32.24 -13.31 16.40
N VAL A 422 -31.77 -14.41 16.97
CA VAL A 422 -31.10 -15.47 16.20
C VAL A 422 -32.15 -16.20 15.36
N GLU A 423 -31.95 -16.21 14.04
CA GLU A 423 -32.81 -16.93 13.09
C GLU A 423 -32.09 -18.11 12.44
N ASP A 424 -30.82 -17.94 12.11
CA ASP A 424 -30.02 -18.96 11.43
C ASP A 424 -28.70 -19.19 12.17
N LEU A 425 -28.34 -20.47 12.35
CA LEU A 425 -27.06 -20.92 12.90
C LEU A 425 -26.39 -21.81 11.85
N ILE A 426 -25.54 -21.19 11.04
CA ILE A 426 -24.89 -21.82 9.88
C ILE A 426 -23.38 -21.81 10.12
N ALA A 427 -22.76 -22.98 10.13
CA ALA A 427 -21.30 -23.09 10.16
C ALA A 427 -20.75 -23.12 8.73
N ASP A 428 -19.88 -22.18 8.41
CA ASP A 428 -19.22 -22.07 7.11
C ASP A 428 -17.75 -21.63 7.29
N GLY A 429 -16.86 -22.08 6.41
CA GLY A 429 -15.44 -21.72 6.49
C GLY A 429 -15.21 -20.20 6.39
N GLY A 430 -16.08 -19.48 5.68
CA GLY A 430 -15.95 -18.07 5.35
C GLY A 430 -16.68 -17.10 6.30
N LEU A 431 -17.13 -17.53 7.48
CA LEU A 431 -17.83 -16.62 8.41
C LEU A 431 -16.94 -15.46 8.87
N ASP A 432 -17.56 -14.27 9.01
CA ASP A 432 -16.85 -13.06 9.40
C ASP A 432 -16.20 -13.25 10.79
N VAL A 433 -16.90 -13.86 11.75
CA VAL A 433 -16.38 -14.09 13.09
C VAL A 433 -15.12 -14.97 13.09
N TYR A 434 -15.05 -15.98 12.23
CA TYR A 434 -13.86 -16.85 12.09
C TYR A 434 -12.69 -16.08 11.48
N MET A 435 -12.93 -15.31 10.42
CA MET A 435 -11.90 -14.48 9.77
C MET A 435 -11.37 -13.35 10.66
N ASN A 436 -12.10 -13.01 11.72
CA ASN A 436 -11.66 -12.06 12.75
C ASN A 436 -10.87 -12.71 13.89
N LEU A 437 -10.94 -14.05 14.04
CA LEU A 437 -10.18 -14.84 15.01
C LEU A 437 -8.92 -15.44 14.40
N TYR A 438 -9.05 -16.05 13.23
CA TYR A 438 -8.02 -16.79 12.51
C TYR A 438 -8.07 -16.34 11.04
N ARG A 439 -7.31 -15.26 10.74
CA ARG A 439 -7.43 -14.49 9.50
C ARG A 439 -7.17 -15.29 8.23
N PHE A 440 -6.22 -16.23 8.28
CA PHE A 440 -5.80 -17.04 7.16
C PHE A 440 -6.22 -18.51 7.29
N TRP A 441 -7.26 -18.79 8.08
CA TRP A 441 -7.82 -20.14 8.16
C TRP A 441 -8.36 -20.57 6.80
N ASP A 442 -7.98 -21.77 6.36
CA ASP A 442 -8.37 -22.33 5.07
C ASP A 442 -9.69 -23.13 5.12
N GLY A 443 -10.21 -23.37 6.33
CA GLY A 443 -11.45 -24.11 6.53
C GLY A 443 -11.30 -25.62 6.52
N GLU A 444 -10.06 -26.17 6.49
CA GLU A 444 -9.82 -27.61 6.27
C GLU A 444 -9.68 -28.44 7.56
N ASP A 445 -9.72 -27.83 8.74
CA ASP A 445 -9.55 -28.52 10.04
C ASP A 445 -10.76 -28.40 11.00
N ASP A 446 -10.66 -29.03 12.17
CA ASP A 446 -11.71 -29.11 13.20
C ASP A 446 -11.71 -27.93 14.20
N THR A 447 -10.97 -26.85 13.90
CA THR A 447 -10.77 -25.71 14.82
C THR A 447 -12.09 -25.12 15.30
N PHE A 448 -13.07 -24.98 14.40
CA PHE A 448 -14.36 -24.36 14.68
C PHE A 448 -15.53 -25.35 14.83
N ASP A 449 -15.26 -26.64 15.01
CA ASP A 449 -16.30 -27.65 15.20
C ASP A 449 -17.12 -27.37 16.47
N VAL A 450 -18.44 -27.38 16.30
CA VAL A 450 -19.42 -27.21 17.39
C VAL A 450 -19.74 -28.57 18.00
N LYS A 451 -19.74 -28.63 19.32
CA LYS A 451 -19.96 -29.84 20.14
C LYS A 451 -21.30 -29.82 20.85
N GLU A 452 -21.76 -28.65 21.31
CA GLU A 452 -23.01 -28.53 22.07
C GLU A 452 -23.89 -27.38 21.56
N LEU A 453 -25.18 -27.68 21.39
CA LEU A 453 -26.21 -26.66 21.17
C LEU A 453 -26.74 -26.16 22.52
N GLU A 454 -26.53 -24.87 22.82
CA GLU A 454 -26.88 -24.28 24.12
C GLU A 454 -27.99 -23.22 23.98
N HIS A 455 -28.72 -22.95 25.06
CA HIS A 455 -29.67 -21.82 25.15
C HIS A 455 -30.81 -21.77 24.11
N LEU A 456 -31.08 -22.87 23.40
CA LEU A 456 -32.10 -22.93 22.35
C LEU A 456 -33.51 -22.54 22.84
N ASP A 457 -33.81 -22.71 24.12
CA ASP A 457 -35.08 -22.29 24.76
C ASP A 457 -35.27 -20.77 24.75
N PHE A 458 -34.19 -20.00 24.64
CA PHE A 458 -34.22 -18.53 24.57
C PHE A 458 -34.18 -18.00 23.12
N MET A 459 -34.18 -18.88 22.11
CA MET A 459 -34.14 -18.54 20.69
C MET A 459 -35.49 -18.88 20.00
N PRO A 460 -36.59 -18.15 20.29
CA PRO A 460 -37.91 -18.43 19.74
C PRO A 460 -38.00 -18.22 18.22
N ASN A 461 -37.11 -17.43 17.63
CA ASN A 461 -37.11 -17.11 16.21
C ASN A 461 -36.15 -17.97 15.38
N LEU A 462 -35.47 -18.95 15.99
CA LEU A 462 -34.56 -19.86 15.30
C LEU A 462 -35.32 -20.71 14.27
N LYS A 463 -34.84 -20.72 13.03
CA LYS A 463 -35.43 -21.40 11.88
C LYS A 463 -34.50 -22.47 11.31
N THR A 464 -33.20 -22.23 11.30
CA THR A 464 -32.24 -23.12 10.65
C THR A 464 -31.04 -23.40 11.56
N ILE A 465 -30.64 -24.66 11.62
CA ILE A 465 -29.34 -25.09 12.11
C ILE A 465 -28.69 -25.89 10.99
N ASP A 466 -27.58 -25.39 10.45
CA ASP A 466 -26.81 -26.04 9.39
C ASP A 466 -25.35 -26.13 9.83
N ILE A 467 -24.98 -27.26 10.44
CA ILE A 467 -23.66 -27.47 11.04
C ILE A 467 -23.20 -28.89 10.69
N TRP A 468 -22.27 -29.00 9.75
CA TRP A 468 -21.88 -30.27 9.13
C TRP A 468 -21.27 -31.27 10.14
N ASN A 469 -20.32 -30.87 10.97
CA ASN A 469 -19.65 -31.78 11.91
C ASN A 469 -20.35 -31.92 13.29
N LEU A 470 -21.63 -31.57 13.38
CA LEU A 470 -22.36 -31.61 14.66
C LEU A 470 -22.99 -32.99 14.91
N ASP A 471 -22.55 -33.67 15.96
CA ASP A 471 -23.21 -34.86 16.47
C ASP A 471 -24.42 -34.46 17.35
N ILE A 472 -25.64 -34.78 16.90
CA ILE A 472 -26.86 -34.60 17.69
C ILE A 472 -27.60 -35.91 17.86
N ASP A 473 -28.06 -36.17 19.08
CA ASP A 473 -28.88 -37.34 19.35
C ASP A 473 -30.30 -37.21 18.74
N ASP A 474 -30.93 -38.34 18.43
CA ASP A 474 -32.26 -38.42 17.82
C ASP A 474 -33.35 -37.68 18.60
N LYS A 475 -33.24 -37.61 19.94
CA LYS A 475 -34.23 -36.95 20.77
C LYS A 475 -34.10 -35.44 20.61
N THR A 476 -32.88 -34.90 20.63
CA THR A 476 -32.59 -33.48 20.39
C THR A 476 -33.04 -33.06 18.98
N ARG A 477 -32.72 -33.87 17.95
CA ARG A 477 -33.18 -33.63 16.57
C ARG A 477 -34.70 -33.53 16.48
N LYS A 478 -35.43 -34.49 17.05
CA LYS A 478 -36.91 -34.48 17.04
C LYS A 478 -37.50 -33.27 17.77
N GLN A 479 -36.87 -32.80 18.84
CA GLN A 479 -37.31 -31.61 19.56
C GLN A 479 -37.14 -30.34 18.72
N LEU A 480 -36.05 -30.23 17.97
CA LEU A 480 -35.80 -29.12 17.03
C LEU A 480 -36.80 -29.15 15.86
N GLU A 481 -37.00 -30.30 15.23
CA GLU A 481 -37.94 -30.47 14.13
C GLU A 481 -39.39 -30.20 14.57
N ALA A 482 -39.78 -30.60 15.79
CA ALA A 482 -41.10 -30.30 16.35
C ALA A 482 -41.34 -28.80 16.58
N ARG A 483 -40.27 -28.00 16.74
CA ARG A 483 -40.31 -26.53 16.76
C ARG A 483 -40.36 -25.92 15.35
N GLY A 484 -40.30 -26.74 14.30
CA GLY A 484 -40.25 -26.29 12.90
C GLY A 484 -38.85 -25.84 12.46
N ILE A 485 -37.80 -26.20 13.21
CA ILE A 485 -36.42 -25.84 12.87
C ILE A 485 -35.88 -26.85 11.83
N LYS A 486 -35.33 -26.34 10.74
CA LYS A 486 -34.62 -27.16 9.74
C LYS A 486 -33.23 -27.49 10.27
N VAL A 487 -32.90 -28.77 10.41
CA VAL A 487 -31.61 -29.24 10.94
C VAL A 487 -30.85 -30.03 9.87
N THR A 488 -29.73 -29.49 9.43
CA THR A 488 -28.75 -30.18 8.59
C THR A 488 -27.50 -30.44 9.41
N THR A 489 -27.10 -31.71 9.52
CA THR A 489 -25.81 -32.14 10.03
C THR A 489 -25.27 -33.18 9.04
N GLY A 490 -23.95 -33.22 8.86
CA GLY A 490 -23.23 -34.03 7.87
C GLY A 490 -23.23 -35.52 8.15
#